data_AF-A0A399ZZH7-F1
#
_entry.id   AF-A0A399ZZH7-F1
#
_cell.length_a   1.000
_cell.length_b   1.000
_cell.length_c   1.000
_cell.angle_alpha   90.00
_cell.angle_beta   90.00
_cell.angle_gamma   90.00
#
_symmetry.space_group_name_H-M   'P 1'
#
loop_
_entity.id
_entity.type
_entity.pdbx_description
1 polymer ?
#
loop_
_entity_poly.entity_id
_entity_poly.type
_entity_poly.pdbx_seq_one_letter_code
_entity_poly.pdbx_strand_id
1 'polypeptide(L)'
;MPISTSSFGDERDNKYNEYERADLYDQETIHVPGLDAATAESLLKKLGGGVVDKHRQLEGMGWKAIITPTAEGVTIEFDAHDELLEDLLRRFEEMADKVAR
;
A
#
# COMPACT_ATOMS: atom_id res chain seq x y z
N MET A 1 19.09 -20.05 40.36
CA MET A 1 17.63 -19.82 40.49
C MET A 1 17.34 -18.40 39.98
N PRO A 2 16.16 -18.13 39.41
CA PRO A 2 15.96 -17.75 38.00
C PRO A 2 15.86 -16.25 37.74
N ILE A 3 16.02 -15.85 36.47
CA ILE A 3 15.41 -14.63 35.92
C ILE A 3 14.63 -15.07 34.69
N SER A 4 13.30 -15.05 34.81
CA SER A 4 12.39 -15.19 33.67
C SER A 4 12.46 -13.93 32.83
N THR A 5 12.96 -14.04 31.61
CA THR A 5 12.71 -13.03 30.58
C THR A 5 11.92 -13.69 29.47
N SER A 6 10.61 -13.46 29.51
CA SER A 6 9.71 -13.65 28.36
C SER A 6 10.32 -12.94 27.17
N SER A 7 10.74 -13.72 26.16
CA SER A 7 11.20 -13.21 24.88
C SER A 7 9.98 -12.78 24.06
N PHE A 8 9.38 -11.65 24.45
CA PHE A 8 8.50 -10.87 23.58
C PHE A 8 9.41 -10.07 22.64
N GLY A 9 9.42 -10.46 21.38
CA GLY A 9 10.23 -9.86 20.34
C GLY A 9 9.49 -9.87 19.02
N ASP A 10 8.22 -9.48 19.06
CA ASP A 10 7.33 -9.37 17.90
C ASP A 10 6.76 -7.94 17.83
N GLU A 11 7.64 -6.93 17.74
CA GLU A 11 7.23 -5.52 17.67
C GLU A 11 8.20 -4.67 16.81
N ARG A 12 8.93 -5.31 15.87
CA ARG A 12 10.05 -4.69 15.14
C ARG A 12 9.71 -4.05 13.80
N ASP A 13 8.44 -3.88 13.43
CA ASP A 13 8.09 -3.36 12.09
C ASP A 13 7.62 -1.90 12.03
N ASN A 14 7.14 -1.31 13.12
CA ASN A 14 6.37 -0.04 13.03
C ASN A 14 7.15 1.26 13.33
N LYS A 15 8.50 1.29 13.23
CA LYS A 15 9.27 2.44 13.78
C LYS A 15 10.08 3.29 12.81
N TYR A 16 9.93 3.11 11.50
CA TYR A 16 10.83 3.77 10.52
C TYR A 16 10.24 4.78 9.53
N ASN A 17 8.96 5.17 9.61
CA ASN A 17 8.40 6.07 8.58
C ASN A 17 7.61 7.30 9.08
N GLU A 18 7.58 7.57 10.37
CA GLU A 18 6.62 8.55 10.94
C GLU A 18 7.14 10.01 11.02
N TYR A 19 8.32 10.34 10.47
CA TYR A 19 8.97 11.64 10.77
C TYR A 19 9.42 12.53 9.60
N GLU A 20 9.11 12.24 8.32
CA GLU A 20 9.51 13.15 7.21
C GLU A 20 8.46 13.41 6.11
N ARG A 21 7.16 13.12 6.33
CA ARG A 21 6.11 13.40 5.32
C ARG A 21 4.93 14.22 5.87
N ALA A 22 5.20 15.26 6.62
CA ALA A 22 4.17 16.26 6.90
C ALA A 22 4.31 17.39 5.85
N ASP A 23 3.20 17.70 5.16
CA ASP A 23 2.89 18.94 4.40
C ASP A 23 2.72 18.88 2.87
N LEU A 24 2.95 17.76 2.17
CA LEU A 24 2.73 17.73 0.71
C LEU A 24 1.91 16.55 0.16
N TYR A 25 1.91 15.39 0.83
CA TYR A 25 1.20 14.20 0.36
C TYR A 25 0.26 13.71 1.45
N ASP A 26 -0.99 13.45 1.09
CA ASP A 26 -1.91 12.68 1.91
C ASP A 26 -1.63 11.19 1.69
N GLN A 27 -1.76 10.43 2.77
CA GLN A 27 -1.53 9.00 2.78
C GLN A 27 -2.82 8.28 3.13
N GLU A 28 -3.24 7.35 2.29
CA GLU A 28 -4.40 6.51 2.53
C GLU A 28 -4.11 5.05 2.21
N THR A 29 -4.57 4.15 3.08
CA THR A 29 -4.35 2.71 2.94
C THR A 29 -5.67 2.00 2.73
N ILE A 30 -5.74 1.19 1.67
CA ILE A 30 -6.91 0.37 1.34
C ILE A 30 -6.57 -1.12 1.42
N HIS A 31 -7.55 -1.92 1.86
CA HIS A 31 -7.43 -3.38 1.88
C HIS A 31 -8.34 -4.00 0.82
N VAL A 32 -7.76 -4.85 -0.02
CA VAL A 32 -8.45 -5.47 -1.16
C VAL A 32 -8.38 -6.98 -1.00
N PRO A 33 -9.42 -7.60 -0.42
CA PRO A 33 -9.46 -9.05 -0.25
C PRO A 33 -9.58 -9.74 -1.62
N GLY A 34 -8.98 -10.92 -1.75
CA GLY A 34 -9.05 -11.74 -2.96
C GLY A 34 -8.20 -11.26 -4.14
N LEU A 35 -7.49 -10.14 -4.01
CA LEU A 35 -6.59 -9.61 -5.02
C LEU A 35 -5.14 -10.00 -4.71
N ASP A 36 -4.42 -10.53 -5.68
CA ASP A 36 -2.99 -10.82 -5.55
C ASP A 36 -2.11 -9.62 -5.93
N ALA A 37 -0.85 -9.63 -5.48
CA ALA A 37 0.09 -8.53 -5.69
C ALA A 37 0.41 -8.27 -7.17
N ALA A 38 0.38 -9.30 -8.02
CA ALA A 38 0.65 -9.13 -9.46
C ALA A 38 -0.53 -8.46 -10.18
N THR A 39 -1.76 -8.80 -9.78
CA THR A 39 -2.98 -8.15 -10.27
C THR A 39 -3.07 -6.72 -9.76
N ALA A 40 -2.76 -6.48 -8.48
CA ALA A 40 -2.67 -5.12 -7.91
C ALA A 40 -1.65 -4.24 -8.65
N GLU A 41 -0.45 -4.76 -8.92
CA GLU A 41 0.54 -4.07 -9.77
C GLU A 41 -0.04 -3.74 -11.14
N SER A 42 -0.72 -4.69 -11.77
CA SER A 42 -1.31 -4.50 -13.10
C SER A 42 -2.41 -3.42 -13.11
N LEU A 43 -3.18 -3.29 -12.02
CA LEU A 43 -4.17 -2.23 -11.86
C LEU A 43 -3.51 -0.86 -11.65
N LEU A 44 -2.49 -0.79 -10.79
CA LEU A 44 -1.72 0.44 -10.55
C LEU A 44 -1.00 0.93 -11.81
N LYS A 45 -0.54 0.01 -12.67
CA LYS A 45 0.01 0.35 -14.00
C LYS A 45 -1.03 0.99 -14.93
N LYS A 46 -2.30 0.57 -14.86
CA LYS A 46 -3.40 1.19 -15.63
C LYS A 46 -3.71 2.61 -15.16
N LEU A 47 -3.42 2.93 -13.90
CA LEU A 47 -3.50 4.30 -13.34
C LEU A 47 -2.32 5.19 -13.76
N GLY A 48 -1.38 4.67 -14.55
CA GLY A 48 -0.18 5.39 -14.96
C GLY A 48 1.03 5.19 -14.04
N GLY A 49 0.97 4.20 -13.14
CA GLY A 49 2.11 3.85 -12.29
C GLY A 49 3.21 3.12 -13.05
N GLY A 50 4.45 3.59 -12.90
CA GLY A 50 5.65 2.87 -13.27
C GLY A 50 6.05 1.89 -12.16
N VAL A 51 6.51 0.69 -12.52
CA VAL A 51 6.99 -0.30 -11.55
C VAL A 51 8.37 0.12 -11.06
N VAL A 52 8.47 0.32 -9.75
CA VAL A 52 9.72 0.69 -9.07
C VAL A 52 10.31 -0.52 -8.39
N ASP A 53 9.47 -1.27 -7.67
CA ASP A 53 9.82 -2.59 -7.12
C ASP A 53 8.71 -3.59 -7.47
N LYS A 54 9.10 -4.70 -8.09
CA LYS A 54 8.15 -5.63 -8.68
C LYS A 54 7.25 -6.26 -7.62
N HIS A 55 5.95 -6.19 -7.84
CA HIS A 55 4.88 -6.64 -6.93
C HIS A 55 4.88 -5.95 -5.55
N ARG A 56 5.56 -4.81 -5.41
CA ARG A 56 5.73 -4.14 -4.12
C ARG A 56 5.58 -2.63 -4.19
N GLN A 57 6.09 -1.96 -5.21
CA GLN A 57 6.05 -0.50 -5.27
C GLN A 57 5.86 0.01 -6.70
N LEU A 58 4.96 0.98 -6.83
CA LEU A 58 4.74 1.72 -8.06
C LEU A 58 4.74 3.23 -7.80
N GLU A 59 5.23 4.00 -8.76
CA GLU A 59 5.24 5.46 -8.72
C GLU A 59 4.64 6.02 -10.01
N GLY A 60 3.69 6.93 -9.87
CA GLY A 60 3.10 7.70 -10.97
C GLY A 60 3.39 9.19 -10.83
N MET A 61 2.83 10.00 -11.72
CA MET A 61 2.99 11.46 -11.64
C MET A 61 2.24 11.99 -10.42
N GLY A 62 2.97 12.40 -9.38
CA GLY A 62 2.39 13.01 -8.18
C GLY A 62 1.78 12.01 -7.19
N TRP A 63 2.05 10.72 -7.36
CA TRP A 63 1.62 9.69 -6.41
C TRP A 63 2.57 8.48 -6.39
N LYS A 64 2.53 7.74 -5.30
CA LYS A 64 3.17 6.43 -5.15
C LYS A 64 2.21 5.46 -4.47
N ALA A 65 2.39 4.18 -4.75
CA ALA A 65 1.67 3.13 -4.07
C ALA A 65 2.60 2.01 -3.64
N ILE A 66 2.38 1.50 -2.42
CA ILE A 66 3.08 0.36 -1.85
C ILE A 66 2.10 -0.79 -1.68
N ILE A 67 2.39 -1.91 -2.32
CA ILE A 67 1.61 -3.14 -2.25
C ILE A 67 2.22 -4.02 -1.15
N THR A 68 1.40 -4.36 -0.16
CA THR A 68 1.73 -5.30 0.90
C THR A 68 0.82 -6.52 0.80
N PRO A 69 1.33 -7.70 0.39
CA PRO A 69 0.53 -8.91 0.35
C PRO A 69 0.11 -9.34 1.77
N THR A 70 -1.16 -9.70 1.93
CA THR A 70 -1.74 -10.20 3.19
C THR A 70 -2.23 -11.64 3.01
N ALA A 71 -2.64 -12.29 4.12
CA ALA A 71 -3.19 -13.64 4.05
C ALA A 71 -4.52 -13.72 3.27
N GLU A 72 -5.25 -12.61 3.18
CA GLU A 72 -6.60 -12.53 2.60
C GLU A 72 -6.62 -11.80 1.24
N GLY A 73 -5.50 -11.19 0.82
CA GLY A 73 -5.40 -10.42 -0.42
C GLY A 73 -4.18 -9.50 -0.42
N VAL A 74 -4.41 -8.21 -0.65
CA VAL A 74 -3.36 -7.17 -0.59
C VAL A 74 -3.85 -5.93 0.13
N THR A 75 -2.93 -5.26 0.81
CA THR A 75 -3.10 -3.89 1.29
C THR A 75 -2.30 -2.98 0.38
N ILE A 76 -2.87 -1.84 -0.01
CA ILE A 76 -2.21 -0.84 -0.84
C ILE A 76 -2.21 0.47 -0.09
N GLU A 77 -1.02 0.99 0.19
CA GLU A 77 -0.80 2.32 0.74
C GLU A 77 -0.55 3.29 -0.42
N PHE A 78 -1.43 4.27 -0.60
CA PHE A 78 -1.28 5.37 -1.53
C PHE A 78 -0.73 6.59 -0.80
N ASP A 79 0.23 7.25 -1.40
CA ASP A 79 0.67 8.59 -1.02
C ASP A 79 0.54 9.47 -2.27
N ALA A 80 -0.34 10.46 -2.24
CA ALA A 80 -0.59 11.37 -3.36
C ALA A 80 -0.97 12.76 -2.85
N HIS A 81 -0.89 13.78 -3.71
CA HIS A 81 -1.46 15.09 -3.36
C HIS A 81 -2.98 14.95 -3.17
N ASP A 82 -3.55 15.65 -2.19
CA ASP A 82 -4.97 15.55 -1.78
C ASP A 82 -5.95 15.53 -2.96
N GLU A 83 -5.79 16.45 -3.93
CA GLU A 83 -6.63 16.55 -5.13
C GLU A 83 -6.59 15.32 -6.06
N LEU A 84 -5.50 14.54 -6.00
CA LEU A 84 -5.27 13.36 -6.82
C LEU A 84 -5.61 12.07 -6.08
N LEU A 85 -5.46 12.06 -4.75
CA LEU A 85 -5.60 10.89 -3.91
C LEU A 85 -7.01 10.30 -4.03
N GLU A 86 -8.05 11.12 -3.86
CA GLU A 86 -9.45 10.66 -3.93
C GLU A 86 -9.79 10.06 -5.32
N ASP A 87 -9.33 10.66 -6.41
CA ASP A 87 -9.58 10.14 -7.77
C ASP A 87 -8.80 8.83 -8.03
N LEU A 88 -7.56 8.72 -7.53
CA LEU A 88 -6.77 7.48 -7.63
C LEU A 88 -7.42 6.33 -6.87
N LEU A 89 -7.81 6.57 -5.62
CA LEU A 89 -8.46 5.58 -4.77
C LEU A 89 -9.75 5.09 -5.42
N ARG A 90 -10.63 6.03 -5.81
CA ARG A 90 -11.90 5.70 -6.47
C ARG A 90 -11.67 4.86 -7.73
N ARG A 91 -10.76 5.27 -8.62
CA ARG A 91 -10.49 4.53 -9.85
C ARG A 91 -9.90 3.16 -9.57
N PHE A 92 -9.02 3.07 -8.58
CA PHE A 92 -8.43 1.81 -8.18
C PHE A 92 -9.52 0.85 -7.67
N GLU A 93 -10.37 1.30 -6.76
CA GLU A 93 -11.49 0.50 -6.23
C GLU A 93 -12.45 0.07 -7.32
N GLU A 94 -12.85 0.97 -8.23
CA GLU A 94 -13.71 0.64 -9.38
C GLU A 94 -13.09 -0.43 -10.29
N MET A 95 -11.77 -0.48 -10.40
CA MET A 95 -11.08 -1.52 -11.16
C MET A 95 -10.92 -2.81 -10.36
N ALA A 96 -10.63 -2.73 -9.07
CA ALA A 96 -10.50 -3.88 -8.19
C ALA A 96 -11.83 -4.64 -8.08
N ASP A 97 -12.96 -3.93 -7.92
CA ASP A 97 -14.31 -4.52 -7.88
C ASP A 97 -14.63 -5.28 -9.17
N LYS A 98 -14.26 -4.73 -10.33
CA LYS A 98 -14.45 -5.38 -11.64
C LYS A 98 -13.64 -6.66 -11.82
N VAL A 99 -12.51 -6.79 -11.12
CA VAL A 99 -11.61 -7.95 -11.23
C VAL A 99 -11.90 -8.98 -10.15
N ALA A 100 -12.40 -8.57 -8.99
CA ALA A 100 -12.83 -9.44 -7.89
C ALA A 100 -14.17 -10.14 -8.17
N ARG A 101 -14.90 -9.72 -9.21
CA ARG A 101 -16.20 -10.26 -9.63
C ARG A 101 -16.08 -11.36 -10.66
#